data_AF-A0A1R2CQL6-F1
#
_entry.id   AF-A0A1R2CQL6-F1
#
_cell.length_a   1.000
_cell.length_b   1.000
_cell.length_c   1.000
_cell.angle_alpha   90.00
_cell.angle_beta   90.00
_cell.angle_gamma   90.00
#
_symmetry.space_group_name_H-M   'P 1'
#
loop_
_entity.id
_entity.type
_entity.pdbx_description
1 polymer ?
#
loop_
_entity_poly.entity_id
_entity_poly.type
_entity_poly.pdbx_seq_one_letter_code
_entity_poly.pdbx_strand_id
1 'polypeptide(L)'
;MLEAKIKPSEEFVNGKKLRNLSNHSSEEPKHKKQFFKNKMKEFINYHLDYAKHQKKYINQEVLQDLNQHENPPSQVPYHRKVKSQDIQKLSEAQNLKESLQNKITTLEKINTLINNVKRINDSLENIESQDQLHTKLSSSCQILYKIQDLINKDLNNYQLTLTLFDNYHQKQETEALFIKKNLQKSYENELADLTEKYEEIIQELTQHNKSLSENKHDKNLHQALKERIEYLEHLQNENDTQALQNIEDIKMKNSEIQSLKEFIDDMQKKFQVLEKQNHDLENYIEYQQENYQKQISNLTKEINEIKNQNQESVNGHQTEISGLKYHAENYKSKFDHLLSELASYENQLAYTKHQSDERENILINDNNELRTEVERLGRFIFGLKNEIDLMQRALDMKNIRKPENKDNEIAQLHELVAKLETESNQLIRTNKELNSLNLKLELKLAKAKYMKSLKATRSEKKIKPRK
;
A
#
# COMPACT_ATOMS: atom_id res chain seq x y z
N MET A 1 3.36 -10.03 29.79
CA MET A 1 3.13 -9.67 31.20
C MET A 1 1.90 -8.78 31.28
N LEU A 2 0.79 -9.28 31.84
CA LEU A 2 -0.20 -8.58 32.67
C LEU A 2 -1.29 -9.60 33.05
N GLU A 3 -2.00 -9.32 34.14
CA GLU A 3 -2.42 -10.37 35.08
C GLU A 3 -3.82 -10.97 34.86
N ALA A 4 -3.98 -12.20 35.35
CA ALA A 4 -5.24 -12.94 35.34
C ALA A 4 -6.20 -12.47 36.44
N LYS A 5 -7.50 -12.77 36.26
CA LYS A 5 -8.46 -12.95 37.36
C LYS A 5 -9.59 -13.91 36.97
N ILE A 6 -9.31 -15.20 37.16
CA ILE A 6 -10.32 -16.26 37.20
C ILE A 6 -10.80 -16.37 38.66
N LYS A 7 -12.12 -16.52 38.88
CA LYS A 7 -12.68 -16.93 40.18
C LYS A 7 -13.34 -18.30 40.03
N PRO A 8 -13.07 -19.28 40.92
CA PRO A 8 -13.77 -20.56 40.94
C PRO A 8 -15.03 -20.50 41.81
N SER A 9 -15.86 -21.52 41.65
CA SER A 9 -17.06 -21.87 42.43
C SER A 9 -16.72 -22.57 43.76
N GLU A 10 -17.54 -22.37 44.79
CA GLU A 10 -17.62 -23.27 45.94
C GLU A 10 -19.08 -23.62 46.28
N GLU A 11 -19.34 -24.92 46.40
CA GLU A 11 -20.54 -25.49 47.02
C GLU A 11 -20.39 -25.45 48.55
N PHE A 12 -21.49 -25.40 49.32
CA PHE A 12 -21.44 -25.89 50.70
C PHE A 12 -22.76 -26.54 51.17
N VAL A 13 -22.60 -27.56 52.00
CA VAL A 13 -23.60 -28.59 52.33
C VAL A 13 -24.10 -28.47 53.78
N ASN A 14 -25.39 -28.80 53.98
CA ASN A 14 -26.12 -29.22 55.20
C ASN A 14 -25.48 -29.07 56.61
N GLY A 15 -26.29 -28.59 57.59
CA GLY A 15 -26.00 -28.77 59.02
C GLY A 15 -27.17 -28.51 59.98
N LYS A 16 -27.86 -29.56 60.45
CA LYS A 16 -28.95 -29.49 61.46
C LYS A 16 -28.43 -29.15 62.87
N LYS A 17 -29.28 -28.52 63.72
CA LYS A 17 -29.55 -28.99 65.11
C LYS A 17 -30.72 -28.29 65.82
N LEU A 18 -31.57 -29.10 66.46
CA LEU A 18 -32.59 -28.73 67.45
C LEU A 18 -32.00 -28.81 68.88
N ARG A 19 -32.55 -28.04 69.84
CA ARG A 19 -32.61 -28.41 71.27
C ARG A 19 -33.73 -27.67 72.01
N ASN A 20 -34.48 -28.42 72.81
CA ASN A 20 -35.45 -27.92 73.80
C ASN A 20 -34.73 -27.47 75.08
N LEU A 21 -35.42 -26.69 75.94
CA LEU A 21 -35.70 -27.05 77.35
C LEU A 21 -36.55 -25.99 78.06
N SER A 22 -37.35 -26.42 79.04
CA SER A 22 -38.15 -25.60 79.95
C SER A 22 -37.55 -25.61 81.36
N ASN A 23 -37.88 -24.62 82.21
CA ASN A 23 -38.60 -24.83 83.49
C ASN A 23 -38.81 -23.54 84.31
N HIS A 24 -39.74 -23.62 85.26
CA HIS A 24 -40.28 -22.53 86.08
C HIS A 24 -39.42 -22.09 87.27
N SER A 25 -39.72 -20.89 87.79
CA SER A 25 -39.68 -20.59 89.23
C SER A 25 -41.02 -19.97 89.69
N SER A 26 -41.24 -19.89 91.00
CA SER A 26 -42.56 -19.67 91.61
C SER A 26 -42.57 -18.57 92.66
N GLU A 27 -43.56 -17.66 92.59
CA GLU A 27 -43.97 -16.79 93.70
C GLU A 27 -45.50 -16.76 93.87
N GLU A 28 -45.97 -16.12 94.95
CA GLU A 28 -47.11 -16.57 95.75
C GLU A 28 -48.44 -15.77 95.54
N PRO A 29 -49.55 -15.96 96.30
CA PRO A 29 -50.77 -16.46 95.66
C PRO A 29 -51.93 -15.45 95.62
N LYS A 30 -51.68 -14.17 95.36
CA LYS A 30 -52.75 -13.15 95.24
C LYS A 30 -53.39 -13.09 93.84
N HIS A 31 -52.63 -13.38 92.79
CA HIS A 31 -53.16 -13.41 91.42
C HIS A 31 -54.11 -14.58 91.14
N LYS A 32 -54.02 -15.72 91.86
CA LYS A 32 -54.85 -16.91 91.58
C LYS A 32 -56.36 -16.67 91.81
N LYS A 33 -56.77 -15.92 92.84
CA LYS A 33 -58.20 -15.57 93.03
C LYS A 33 -58.72 -14.59 91.98
N GLN A 34 -57.90 -13.63 91.56
CA GLN A 34 -58.24 -12.71 90.47
C GLN A 34 -58.34 -13.45 89.13
N PHE A 35 -57.41 -14.37 88.87
CA PHE A 35 -57.38 -15.24 87.70
C PHE A 35 -58.61 -16.18 87.66
N PHE A 36 -58.99 -16.82 88.78
CA PHE A 36 -60.22 -17.62 88.83
C PHE A 36 -61.49 -16.79 88.64
N LYS A 37 -61.57 -15.56 89.19
CA LYS A 37 -62.69 -14.65 88.91
C LYS A 37 -62.74 -14.26 87.43
N ASN A 38 -61.61 -13.93 86.83
CA ASN A 38 -61.55 -13.57 85.41
C ASN A 38 -61.85 -14.77 84.51
N LYS A 39 -61.30 -15.96 84.81
CA LYS A 39 -61.59 -17.21 84.09
C LYS A 39 -63.06 -17.63 84.20
N MET A 40 -63.70 -17.50 85.37
CA MET A 40 -65.15 -17.74 85.46
C MET A 40 -65.96 -16.66 84.75
N LYS A 41 -65.49 -15.41 84.69
CA LYS A 41 -66.16 -14.36 83.90
C LYS A 41 -66.01 -14.59 82.39
N GLU A 42 -64.84 -15.04 81.94
CA GLU A 42 -64.59 -15.53 80.58
C GLU A 42 -65.43 -16.76 80.25
N PHE A 43 -65.56 -17.72 81.18
CA PHE A 43 -66.35 -18.94 80.98
C PHE A 43 -67.86 -18.66 80.94
N ILE A 44 -68.35 -17.76 81.81
CA ILE A 44 -69.74 -17.28 81.77
C ILE A 44 -69.99 -16.48 80.49
N ASN A 45 -69.08 -15.60 80.08
CA ASN A 45 -69.20 -14.88 78.80
C ASN A 45 -69.15 -15.85 77.60
N TYR A 46 -68.26 -16.84 77.61
CA TYR A 46 -68.16 -17.87 76.59
C TYR A 46 -69.46 -18.69 76.50
N HIS A 47 -70.08 -19.05 77.62
CA HIS A 47 -71.39 -19.73 77.61
C HIS A 47 -72.56 -18.80 77.22
N LEU A 48 -72.51 -17.51 77.56
CA LEU A 48 -73.50 -16.53 77.10
C LEU A 48 -73.38 -16.25 75.60
N ASP A 49 -72.16 -16.18 75.07
CA ASP A 49 -71.91 -15.99 73.64
C ASP A 49 -72.09 -17.30 72.86
N TYR A 50 -71.83 -18.47 73.43
CA TYR A 50 -72.24 -19.77 72.88
C TYR A 50 -73.77 -19.90 72.84
N ALA A 51 -74.49 -19.44 73.87
CA ALA A 51 -75.95 -19.40 73.87
C ALA A 51 -76.51 -18.37 72.86
N LYS A 52 -75.83 -17.23 72.64
CA LYS A 52 -76.15 -16.31 71.54
C LYS A 52 -75.87 -16.94 70.17
N HIS A 53 -74.74 -17.62 70.00
CA HIS A 53 -74.38 -18.30 68.76
C HIS A 53 -75.36 -19.44 68.44
N GLN A 54 -75.74 -20.27 69.41
CA GLN A 54 -76.81 -21.26 69.21
C GLN A 54 -78.15 -20.59 68.86
N LYS A 55 -78.54 -19.50 69.53
CA LYS A 55 -79.73 -18.72 69.10
C LYS A 55 -79.62 -18.18 67.68
N LYS A 56 -78.41 -17.87 67.21
CA LYS A 56 -78.16 -17.36 65.86
C LYS A 56 -78.17 -18.49 64.81
N TYR A 57 -77.61 -19.66 65.13
CA TYR A 57 -77.69 -20.86 64.29
C TYR A 57 -79.10 -21.41 64.18
N ILE A 58 -79.83 -21.54 65.30
CA ILE A 58 -81.26 -21.94 65.30
C ILE A 58 -82.11 -20.99 64.44
N ASN A 59 -81.77 -19.69 64.39
CA ASN A 59 -82.44 -18.73 63.51
C ASN A 59 -81.90 -18.72 62.06
N GLN A 60 -80.73 -19.31 61.77
CA GLN A 60 -80.18 -19.40 60.40
C GLN A 60 -80.53 -20.71 59.70
N GLU A 61 -80.51 -21.86 60.38
CA GLU A 61 -81.00 -23.14 59.83
C GLU A 61 -82.48 -23.02 59.43
N VAL A 62 -83.32 -22.48 60.32
CA VAL A 62 -84.75 -22.22 60.06
C VAL A 62 -85.00 -21.20 58.93
N LEU A 63 -83.97 -20.46 58.49
CA LEU A 63 -84.05 -19.53 57.34
C LEU A 63 -83.37 -20.05 56.06
N GLN A 64 -82.55 -21.11 56.12
CA GLN A 64 -81.97 -21.75 54.95
C GLN A 64 -82.82 -22.92 54.43
N ASP A 65 -83.54 -23.64 55.31
CA ASP A 65 -84.44 -24.74 54.93
C ASP A 65 -85.70 -24.31 54.14
N LEU A 66 -85.94 -23.00 53.99
CA LEU A 66 -87.09 -22.48 53.24
C LEU A 66 -86.82 -22.18 51.75
N ASN A 67 -85.59 -22.39 51.25
CA ASN A 67 -85.20 -21.99 49.89
C ASN A 67 -84.36 -23.02 49.11
N GLN A 68 -84.61 -24.33 49.28
CA GLN A 68 -84.38 -25.31 48.18
C GLN A 68 -85.03 -26.68 48.40
N HIS A 69 -85.57 -27.21 47.30
CA HIS A 69 -86.08 -28.56 47.04
C HIS A 69 -87.43 -29.05 47.57
N GLU A 70 -88.09 -29.80 46.69
CA GLU A 70 -89.46 -30.28 46.76
C GLU A 70 -89.54 -31.70 47.37
N ASN A 71 -90.27 -31.81 48.49
CA ASN A 71 -91.06 -32.98 48.91
C ASN A 71 -90.38 -34.34 49.26
N PRO A 72 -91.04 -35.19 50.10
CA PRO A 72 -90.35 -35.82 51.24
C PRO A 72 -90.52 -37.38 51.28
N PRO A 73 -90.09 -38.11 52.34
CA PRO A 73 -90.69 -38.09 53.70
C PRO A 73 -89.62 -37.93 54.82
N SER A 74 -89.84 -37.96 56.15
CA SER A 74 -91.02 -38.35 56.96
C SER A 74 -91.11 -37.62 58.34
N GLN A 75 -91.82 -38.23 59.30
CA GLN A 75 -92.05 -37.89 60.72
C GLN A 75 -90.78 -38.07 61.61
N VAL A 76 -90.60 -37.45 62.78
CA VAL A 76 -91.32 -37.65 64.08
C VAL A 76 -91.26 -36.39 65.00
N PRO A 77 -92.31 -36.08 65.80
CA PRO A 77 -92.35 -34.88 66.66
C PRO A 77 -91.98 -35.13 68.14
N TYR A 78 -91.00 -34.37 68.69
CA TYR A 78 -90.71 -34.35 70.12
C TYR A 78 -91.53 -33.30 70.89
N HIS A 79 -92.72 -33.69 71.36
CA HIS A 79 -93.51 -32.87 72.28
C HIS A 79 -92.96 -32.90 73.73
N ARG A 80 -92.65 -31.70 74.27
CA ARG A 80 -92.39 -31.48 75.71
C ARG A 80 -93.60 -31.90 76.56
N LYS A 81 -93.54 -33.06 77.23
CA LYS A 81 -94.39 -33.39 78.39
C LYS A 81 -93.69 -33.01 79.70
N VAL A 82 -93.81 -31.75 80.11
CA VAL A 82 -93.24 -31.23 81.38
C VAL A 82 -94.30 -31.00 82.46
N LYS A 83 -95.60 -31.02 82.12
CA LYS A 83 -96.68 -30.52 83.01
C LYS A 83 -97.14 -31.44 84.15
N SER A 84 -96.68 -32.69 84.27
CA SER A 84 -97.16 -33.64 85.30
C SER A 84 -96.25 -33.78 86.53
N GLN A 85 -94.93 -33.60 86.39
CA GLN A 85 -94.00 -33.85 87.51
C GLN A 85 -94.02 -32.74 88.59
N ASP A 86 -94.29 -31.49 88.21
CA ASP A 86 -94.21 -30.36 89.16
C ASP A 86 -95.39 -30.33 90.15
N ILE A 87 -96.57 -30.84 89.76
CA ILE A 87 -97.74 -30.93 90.64
C ILE A 87 -97.51 -32.01 91.72
N GLN A 88 -96.86 -33.11 91.37
CA GLN A 88 -96.61 -34.22 92.28
C GLN A 88 -95.56 -33.85 93.35
N LYS A 89 -94.49 -33.16 92.94
CA LYS A 89 -93.47 -32.60 93.86
C LYS A 89 -94.04 -31.58 94.86
N LEU A 90 -95.05 -30.79 94.46
CA LEU A 90 -95.69 -29.82 95.35
C LEU A 90 -96.49 -30.52 96.48
N SER A 91 -97.22 -31.58 96.13
CA SER A 91 -97.96 -32.43 97.08
C SER A 91 -97.03 -33.12 98.09
N GLU A 92 -95.94 -33.71 97.60
CA GLU A 92 -94.92 -34.36 98.44
C GLU A 92 -94.26 -33.38 99.42
N ALA A 93 -93.95 -32.16 98.97
CA ALA A 93 -93.40 -31.10 99.82
C ALA A 93 -94.39 -30.61 100.90
N GLN A 94 -95.70 -30.56 100.61
CA GLN A 94 -96.72 -30.23 101.60
C GLN A 94 -96.89 -31.33 102.66
N ASN A 95 -96.93 -32.60 102.25
CA ASN A 95 -96.99 -33.74 103.18
C ASN A 95 -95.75 -33.79 104.10
N LEU A 96 -94.56 -33.50 103.57
CA LEU A 96 -93.34 -33.40 104.37
C LEU A 96 -93.41 -32.27 105.41
N LYS A 97 -93.96 -31.11 105.02
CA LYS A 97 -94.16 -29.96 105.92
C LYS A 97 -95.13 -30.28 107.06
N GLU A 98 -96.26 -30.92 106.78
CA GLU A 98 -97.22 -31.33 107.82
C GLU A 98 -96.65 -32.39 108.76
N SER A 99 -95.88 -33.35 108.23
CA SER A 99 -95.16 -34.36 109.04
C SER A 99 -94.15 -33.70 110.00
N LEU A 100 -93.35 -32.75 109.52
CA LEU A 100 -92.42 -31.98 110.36
C LEU A 100 -93.14 -31.13 111.42
N GLN A 101 -94.26 -30.51 111.08
CA GLN A 101 -95.07 -29.74 112.03
C GLN A 101 -95.64 -30.62 113.16
N ASN A 102 -96.11 -31.83 112.82
CA ASN A 102 -96.57 -32.82 113.80
C ASN A 102 -95.44 -33.33 114.71
N LYS A 103 -94.22 -33.48 114.19
CA LYS A 103 -93.02 -33.80 114.99
C LYS A 103 -92.67 -32.69 115.98
N ILE A 104 -92.64 -31.43 115.54
CA ILE A 104 -92.42 -30.27 116.43
C ILE A 104 -93.44 -30.28 117.57
N THR A 105 -94.72 -30.43 117.25
CA THR A 105 -95.83 -30.48 118.22
C THR A 105 -95.69 -31.65 119.21
N THR A 106 -95.10 -32.77 118.80
CA THR A 106 -94.85 -33.94 119.66
C THR A 106 -93.65 -33.74 120.58
N LEU A 107 -92.57 -33.13 120.08
CA LEU A 107 -91.40 -32.75 120.88
C LEU A 107 -91.75 -31.70 121.94
N GLU A 108 -92.62 -30.73 121.62
CA GLU A 108 -93.13 -29.74 122.59
C GLU A 108 -93.92 -30.39 123.73
N LYS A 109 -94.74 -31.40 123.43
CA LYS A 109 -95.45 -32.20 124.44
C LYS A 109 -94.49 -32.98 125.33
N ILE A 110 -93.47 -33.64 124.74
CA ILE A 110 -92.42 -34.35 125.50
C ILE A 110 -91.68 -33.37 126.41
N ASN A 111 -91.27 -32.20 125.92
CA ASN A 111 -90.58 -31.17 126.71
C ASN A 111 -91.47 -30.68 127.88
N THR A 112 -92.76 -30.50 127.65
CA THR A 112 -93.72 -30.14 128.71
C THR A 112 -93.81 -31.23 129.79
N LEU A 113 -93.85 -32.50 129.40
CA LEU A 113 -93.84 -33.65 130.31
C LEU A 113 -92.53 -33.75 131.11
N ILE A 114 -91.36 -33.54 130.47
CA ILE A 114 -90.05 -33.51 131.13
C ILE A 114 -90.01 -32.42 132.20
N ASN A 115 -90.51 -31.22 131.89
CA ASN A 115 -90.59 -30.12 132.86
C ASN A 115 -91.52 -30.44 134.04
N ASN A 116 -92.57 -31.23 133.83
CA ASN A 116 -93.43 -31.71 134.92
C ASN A 116 -92.73 -32.75 135.81
N VAL A 117 -91.99 -33.71 135.22
CA VAL A 117 -91.13 -34.63 136.00
C VAL A 117 -90.10 -33.84 136.82
N LYS A 118 -89.48 -32.83 136.21
CA LYS A 118 -88.51 -31.97 136.90
C LYS A 118 -89.14 -31.26 138.10
N ARG A 119 -90.31 -30.62 137.94
CA ARG A 119 -91.05 -30.01 139.07
C ARG A 119 -91.42 -31.02 140.17
N ILE A 120 -91.82 -32.25 139.81
CA ILE A 120 -92.10 -33.30 140.79
C ILE A 120 -90.80 -33.64 141.54
N ASN A 121 -89.69 -33.80 140.81
CA ASN A 121 -88.37 -34.11 141.35
C ASN A 121 -87.84 -33.02 142.29
N ASP A 122 -87.91 -31.75 141.88
CA ASP A 122 -87.56 -30.58 142.70
C ASP A 122 -88.44 -30.53 143.97
N SER A 123 -89.70 -30.98 143.87
CA SER A 123 -90.60 -31.10 145.04
C SER A 123 -90.33 -32.32 145.93
N LEU A 124 -89.39 -33.21 145.60
CA LEU A 124 -89.03 -34.36 146.46
C LEU A 124 -88.23 -33.92 147.71
N GLU A 125 -87.57 -32.75 147.68
CA GLU A 125 -86.79 -32.24 148.83
C GLU A 125 -87.67 -31.93 150.05
N ASN A 126 -88.96 -31.65 149.85
CA ASN A 126 -89.94 -31.33 150.90
C ASN A 126 -90.96 -32.47 151.06
N ILE A 127 -90.52 -33.66 151.46
CA ILE A 127 -91.40 -34.80 151.76
C ILE A 127 -91.27 -35.20 153.22
N GLU A 128 -92.41 -35.20 153.91
CA GLU A 128 -92.50 -35.55 155.34
C GLU A 128 -93.08 -36.96 155.57
N SER A 129 -93.58 -37.65 154.53
CA SER A 129 -94.10 -39.02 154.66
C SER A 129 -93.80 -39.93 153.46
N GLN A 130 -93.68 -41.23 153.73
CA GLN A 130 -93.37 -42.26 152.74
C GLN A 130 -94.47 -42.40 151.66
N ASP A 131 -95.74 -42.13 151.99
CA ASP A 131 -96.85 -42.15 151.03
C ASP A 131 -96.79 -40.99 150.03
N GLN A 132 -96.34 -39.81 150.46
CA GLN A 132 -96.10 -38.68 149.55
C GLN A 132 -94.96 -39.00 148.57
N LEU A 133 -93.90 -39.67 149.04
CA LEU A 133 -92.81 -40.15 148.21
C LEU A 133 -93.29 -41.15 147.15
N HIS A 134 -94.04 -42.18 147.55
CA HIS A 134 -94.61 -43.15 146.61
C HIS A 134 -95.57 -42.52 145.61
N THR A 135 -96.41 -41.57 146.03
CA THR A 135 -97.36 -40.89 145.14
C THR A 135 -96.65 -40.03 144.09
N LYS A 136 -95.60 -39.30 144.49
CA LYS A 136 -94.77 -38.50 143.57
C LYS A 136 -93.94 -39.37 142.62
N LEU A 137 -93.30 -40.44 143.11
CA LEU A 137 -92.59 -41.41 142.27
C LEU A 137 -93.51 -42.09 141.26
N SER A 138 -94.69 -42.56 141.68
CA SER A 138 -95.70 -43.14 140.79
C SER A 138 -96.12 -42.15 139.70
N SER A 139 -96.34 -40.88 140.06
CA SER A 139 -96.67 -39.81 139.11
C SER A 139 -95.55 -39.57 138.10
N SER A 140 -94.29 -39.48 138.54
CA SER A 140 -93.13 -39.36 137.65
C SER A 140 -92.96 -40.56 136.72
N CYS A 141 -93.12 -41.79 137.23
CA CYS A 141 -93.08 -43.00 136.41
C CYS A 141 -94.18 -43.01 135.34
N GLN A 142 -95.43 -42.63 135.68
CA GLN A 142 -96.51 -42.51 134.70
C GLN A 142 -96.22 -41.46 133.61
N ILE A 143 -95.53 -40.36 133.95
CA ILE A 143 -95.12 -39.36 132.97
C ILE A 143 -93.98 -39.89 132.08
N LEU A 144 -93.00 -40.62 132.64
CA LEU A 144 -91.93 -41.25 131.86
C LEU A 144 -92.46 -42.31 130.89
N TYR A 145 -93.43 -43.14 131.29
CA TYR A 145 -94.11 -44.06 130.38
C TYR A 145 -94.81 -43.32 129.23
N LYS A 146 -95.49 -42.20 129.51
CA LYS A 146 -96.12 -41.37 128.45
C LYS A 146 -95.10 -40.75 127.50
N ILE A 147 -93.91 -40.36 127.98
CA ILE A 147 -92.82 -39.89 127.12
C ILE A 147 -92.31 -41.04 126.23
N GLN A 148 -92.13 -42.23 126.81
CA GLN A 148 -91.64 -43.40 126.08
C GLN A 148 -92.62 -43.87 124.99
N ASP A 149 -93.92 -43.87 125.25
CA ASP A 149 -94.96 -44.14 124.25
C ASP A 149 -94.94 -43.14 123.08
N LEU A 150 -94.76 -41.84 123.38
CA LEU A 150 -94.66 -40.81 122.33
C LEU A 150 -93.41 -41.00 121.46
N ILE A 151 -92.26 -41.34 122.07
CA ILE A 151 -91.01 -41.62 121.37
C ILE A 151 -91.16 -42.87 120.48
N ASN A 152 -91.71 -43.97 121.01
CA ASN A 152 -91.91 -45.22 120.26
C ASN A 152 -92.84 -45.01 119.05
N LYS A 153 -93.89 -44.19 119.22
CA LYS A 153 -94.83 -43.87 118.13
C LYS A 153 -94.19 -43.04 117.02
N ASP A 154 -93.30 -42.11 117.36
CA ASP A 154 -92.60 -41.28 116.38
C ASP A 154 -91.48 -42.05 115.65
N LEU A 155 -90.84 -43.01 116.32
CA LEU A 155 -89.89 -43.98 115.73
C LEU A 155 -90.55 -44.85 114.66
N ASN A 156 -91.72 -45.45 114.95
CA ASN A 156 -92.46 -46.25 113.96
C ASN A 156 -92.88 -45.42 112.73
N ASN A 157 -93.32 -44.17 112.93
CA ASN A 157 -93.64 -43.26 111.82
C ASN A 157 -92.41 -42.92 110.97
N TYR A 158 -91.23 -42.78 111.60
CA TYR A 158 -89.98 -42.54 110.87
C TYR A 158 -89.56 -43.74 110.02
N GLN A 159 -89.68 -44.96 110.55
CA GLN A 159 -89.46 -46.19 109.77
C GLN A 159 -90.38 -46.29 108.55
N LEU A 160 -91.68 -46.02 108.72
CA LEU A 160 -92.64 -46.03 107.60
C LEU A 160 -92.27 -44.98 106.53
N THR A 161 -91.79 -43.81 106.95
CA THR A 161 -91.35 -42.73 106.03
C THR A 161 -90.11 -43.15 105.23
N LEU A 162 -89.14 -43.83 105.85
CA LEU A 162 -87.96 -44.40 105.18
C LEU A 162 -88.36 -45.44 104.14
N THR A 163 -89.23 -46.39 104.48
CA THR A 163 -89.68 -47.43 103.53
C THR A 163 -90.42 -46.84 102.32
N LEU A 164 -91.18 -45.76 102.50
CA LEU A 164 -91.81 -45.05 101.38
C LEU A 164 -90.79 -44.35 100.48
N PHE A 165 -89.71 -43.81 101.05
CA PHE A 165 -88.63 -43.16 100.30
C PHE A 165 -87.80 -44.16 99.49
N ASP A 166 -87.46 -45.32 100.07
CA ASP A 166 -86.74 -46.39 99.38
C ASP A 166 -87.55 -46.95 98.19
N ASN A 167 -88.86 -47.16 98.38
CA ASN A 167 -89.78 -47.58 97.31
C ASN A 167 -89.89 -46.53 96.19
N TYR A 168 -89.89 -45.24 96.52
CA TYR A 168 -89.86 -44.17 95.52
C TYR A 168 -88.55 -44.19 94.72
N HIS A 169 -87.41 -44.38 95.39
CA HIS A 169 -86.10 -44.40 94.74
C HIS A 169 -85.95 -45.60 93.79
N GLN A 170 -86.38 -46.81 94.21
CA GLN A 170 -86.39 -48.00 93.34
C GLN A 170 -87.30 -47.82 92.12
N LYS A 171 -88.44 -47.12 92.27
CA LYS A 171 -89.34 -46.83 91.14
C LYS A 171 -88.69 -45.86 90.14
N GLN A 172 -88.06 -44.79 90.62
CA GLN A 172 -87.33 -43.86 89.75
C GLN A 172 -86.17 -44.55 89.01
N GLU A 173 -85.44 -45.43 89.69
CA GLU A 173 -84.32 -46.18 89.10
C GLU A 173 -84.78 -47.17 88.01
N THR A 174 -85.91 -47.87 88.23
CA THR A 174 -86.49 -48.78 87.23
C THR A 174 -87.11 -48.04 86.04
N GLU A 175 -87.79 -46.91 86.24
CA GLU A 175 -88.27 -46.05 85.14
C GLU A 175 -87.09 -45.47 84.33
N ALA A 176 -86.03 -45.00 84.98
CA ALA A 176 -84.83 -44.50 84.30
C ALA A 176 -84.12 -45.60 83.48
N LEU A 177 -84.03 -46.82 84.01
CA LEU A 177 -83.42 -47.95 83.31
C LEU A 177 -84.24 -48.37 82.07
N PHE A 178 -85.58 -48.33 82.17
CA PHE A 178 -86.49 -48.61 81.06
C PHE A 178 -86.38 -47.55 79.95
N ILE A 179 -86.38 -46.26 80.31
CA ILE A 179 -86.18 -45.15 79.37
C ILE A 179 -84.82 -45.28 78.67
N LYS A 180 -83.75 -45.57 79.42
CA LYS A 180 -82.40 -45.77 78.86
C LYS A 180 -82.36 -46.91 77.83
N LYS A 181 -82.97 -48.06 78.13
CA LYS A 181 -83.02 -49.20 77.20
C LYS A 181 -83.80 -48.89 75.92
N ASN A 182 -84.92 -48.17 76.01
CA ASN A 182 -85.71 -47.82 74.84
C ASN A 182 -85.01 -46.77 73.97
N LEU A 183 -84.35 -45.77 74.56
CA LEU A 183 -83.53 -44.81 73.82
C LEU A 183 -82.35 -45.49 73.12
N GLN A 184 -81.64 -46.39 73.81
CA GLN A 184 -80.56 -47.16 73.21
C GLN A 184 -81.04 -47.96 71.99
N LYS A 185 -82.18 -48.66 72.11
CA LYS A 185 -82.75 -49.44 71.00
C LYS A 185 -83.22 -48.56 69.83
N SER A 186 -83.71 -47.35 70.11
CA SER A 186 -84.04 -46.37 69.06
C SER A 186 -82.80 -45.95 68.28
N TYR A 187 -81.70 -45.63 68.98
CA TYR A 187 -80.44 -45.26 68.35
C TYR A 187 -79.79 -46.42 67.59
N GLU A 188 -79.87 -47.66 68.10
CA GLU A 188 -79.37 -48.85 67.41
C GLU A 188 -80.12 -49.09 66.08
N ASN A 189 -81.44 -48.88 66.05
CA ASN A 189 -82.23 -48.95 64.82
C ASN A 189 -81.90 -47.79 63.85
N GLU A 190 -81.86 -46.54 64.33
CA GLU A 190 -81.49 -45.38 63.49
C GLU A 190 -80.10 -45.54 62.88
N LEU A 191 -79.14 -46.12 63.61
CA LEU A 191 -77.79 -46.38 63.08
C LEU A 191 -77.81 -47.48 62.01
N ALA A 192 -78.66 -48.50 62.15
CA ALA A 192 -78.79 -49.58 61.17
C ALA A 192 -79.39 -49.06 59.86
N ASP A 193 -80.52 -48.35 59.92
CA ASP A 193 -81.17 -47.73 58.75
C ASP A 193 -80.21 -46.75 58.02
N LEU A 194 -79.42 -45.99 58.78
CA LEU A 194 -78.43 -45.07 58.20
C LEU A 194 -77.26 -45.82 57.54
N THR A 195 -76.83 -46.95 58.13
CA THR A 195 -75.75 -47.79 57.59
C THR A 195 -76.18 -48.44 56.28
N GLU A 196 -77.37 -49.06 56.23
CA GLU A 196 -77.95 -49.68 55.04
C GLU A 196 -78.03 -48.66 53.89
N LYS A 197 -78.57 -47.46 54.16
CA LYS A 197 -78.67 -46.38 53.17
C LYS A 197 -77.31 -45.90 52.64
N TYR A 198 -76.28 -45.81 53.48
CA TYR A 198 -74.94 -45.45 52.99
C TYR A 198 -74.28 -46.59 52.21
N GLU A 199 -74.56 -47.83 52.55
CA GLU A 199 -74.03 -49.00 51.86
C GLU A 199 -74.64 -49.15 50.45
N GLU A 200 -75.94 -48.86 50.27
CA GLU A 200 -76.58 -48.70 48.95
C GLU A 200 -75.90 -47.60 48.11
N ILE A 201 -75.72 -46.40 48.66
CA ILE A 201 -75.08 -45.27 47.95
C ILE A 201 -73.64 -45.62 47.53
N ILE A 202 -72.89 -46.32 48.38
CA ILE A 202 -71.52 -46.77 48.06
C ILE A 202 -71.54 -47.80 46.91
N GLN A 203 -72.52 -48.72 46.89
CA GLN A 203 -72.67 -49.68 45.80
C GLN A 203 -73.05 -48.99 44.47
N GLU A 204 -74.01 -48.06 44.48
CA GLU A 204 -74.39 -47.28 43.30
C GLU A 204 -73.21 -46.48 42.74
N LEU A 205 -72.47 -45.75 43.58
CA LEU A 205 -71.28 -44.98 43.17
C LEU A 205 -70.17 -45.90 42.64
N THR A 206 -69.98 -47.07 43.25
CA THR A 206 -68.99 -48.05 42.76
C THR A 206 -69.39 -48.61 41.40
N GLN A 207 -70.67 -48.91 41.19
CA GLN A 207 -71.19 -49.40 39.92
C GLN A 207 -71.17 -48.31 38.82
N HIS A 208 -71.44 -47.06 39.17
CA HIS A 208 -71.32 -45.89 38.28
C HIS A 208 -69.86 -45.60 37.88
N ASN A 209 -68.93 -45.65 38.84
CA ASN A 209 -67.50 -45.50 38.52
C ASN A 209 -66.98 -46.66 37.67
N LYS A 210 -67.46 -47.88 37.93
CA LYS A 210 -67.15 -49.04 37.09
C LYS A 210 -67.70 -48.84 35.67
N SER A 211 -68.96 -48.44 35.51
CA SER A 211 -69.55 -48.23 34.18
C SER A 211 -68.92 -47.06 33.42
N LEU A 212 -68.43 -46.02 34.10
CA LEU A 212 -67.55 -44.99 33.52
C LEU A 212 -66.22 -45.60 33.03
N SER A 213 -65.52 -46.37 33.87
CA SER A 213 -64.25 -47.01 33.46
C SER A 213 -64.40 -48.08 32.37
N GLU A 214 -65.59 -48.67 32.26
CA GLU A 214 -65.99 -49.63 31.22
C GLU A 214 -66.65 -48.95 30.02
N ASN A 215 -66.91 -47.64 30.09
CA ASN A 215 -67.49 -46.87 29.01
C ASN A 215 -66.53 -46.86 27.83
N LYS A 216 -66.92 -47.59 26.79
CA LYS A 216 -66.13 -47.79 25.57
C LYS A 216 -65.75 -46.47 24.90
N HIS A 217 -66.53 -45.41 25.12
CA HIS A 217 -66.24 -44.07 24.63
C HIS A 217 -64.96 -43.48 25.22
N ASP A 218 -64.76 -43.55 26.55
CA ASP A 218 -63.59 -42.96 27.21
C ASP A 218 -62.30 -43.72 26.89
N LYS A 219 -62.38 -45.05 26.76
CA LYS A 219 -61.24 -45.88 26.29
C LYS A 219 -60.87 -45.57 24.84
N ASN A 220 -61.87 -45.44 23.96
CA ASN A 220 -61.63 -45.05 22.57
C ASN A 220 -61.06 -43.62 22.47
N LEU A 221 -61.53 -42.69 23.30
CA LEU A 221 -61.02 -41.32 23.35
C LEU A 221 -59.58 -41.27 23.85
N HIS A 222 -59.24 -41.99 24.93
CA HIS A 222 -57.86 -42.10 25.42
C HIS A 222 -56.93 -42.72 24.39
N GLN A 223 -57.36 -43.77 23.69
CA GLN A 223 -56.57 -44.39 22.63
C GLN A 223 -56.37 -43.44 21.44
N ALA A 224 -57.42 -42.75 20.99
CA ALA A 224 -57.32 -41.77 19.90
C ALA A 224 -56.44 -40.56 20.27
N LEU A 225 -56.49 -40.10 21.52
CA LEU A 225 -55.60 -39.06 22.03
C LEU A 225 -54.14 -39.53 22.10
N LYS A 226 -53.90 -40.79 22.52
CA LYS A 226 -52.56 -41.39 22.56
C LYS A 226 -51.97 -41.51 21.15
N GLU A 227 -52.72 -42.08 20.21
CA GLU A 227 -52.32 -42.18 18.79
C GLU A 227 -52.07 -40.79 18.18
N ARG A 228 -52.86 -39.77 18.58
CA ARG A 228 -52.65 -38.40 18.12
C ARG A 228 -51.39 -37.76 18.72
N ILE A 229 -51.06 -38.05 19.97
CA ILE A 229 -49.81 -37.59 20.60
C ILE A 229 -48.62 -38.26 19.90
N GLU A 230 -48.62 -39.58 19.75
CA GLU A 230 -47.55 -40.34 19.07
C GLU A 230 -47.33 -39.84 17.62
N TYR A 231 -48.41 -39.52 16.90
CA TYR A 231 -48.31 -38.91 15.56
C TYR A 231 -47.73 -37.49 15.57
N LEU A 232 -48.08 -36.65 16.56
CA LEU A 232 -47.52 -35.30 16.70
C LEU A 232 -46.04 -35.34 17.12
N GLU A 233 -45.65 -36.27 17.99
CA GLU A 233 -44.25 -36.53 18.36
C GLU A 233 -43.44 -37.00 17.14
N HIS A 234 -44.00 -37.87 16.29
CA HIS A 234 -43.36 -38.27 15.03
C HIS A 234 -43.12 -37.07 14.09
N LEU A 235 -44.17 -36.26 13.84
CA LEU A 235 -44.06 -35.05 13.01
C LEU A 235 -43.05 -34.03 13.58
N GLN A 236 -42.98 -33.90 14.92
CA GLN A 236 -42.01 -33.06 15.59
C GLN A 236 -40.58 -33.57 15.32
N ASN A 237 -40.33 -34.87 15.50
CA ASN A 237 -39.02 -35.49 15.26
C ASN A 237 -38.60 -35.39 13.77
N GLU A 238 -39.53 -35.53 12.82
CA GLU A 238 -39.28 -35.31 11.39
C GLU A 238 -38.88 -33.85 11.11
N ASN A 239 -39.60 -32.88 11.67
CA ASN A 239 -39.27 -31.46 11.56
C ASN A 239 -37.91 -31.13 12.17
N ASP A 240 -37.60 -31.65 13.37
CA ASP A 240 -36.32 -31.42 14.05
C ASP A 240 -35.16 -32.04 13.25
N THR A 241 -35.37 -33.22 12.64
CA THR A 241 -34.40 -33.86 11.74
C THR A 241 -34.16 -33.00 10.48
N GLN A 242 -35.23 -32.49 9.85
CA GLN A 242 -35.12 -31.61 8.69
C GLN A 242 -34.47 -30.27 9.05
N ALA A 243 -34.74 -29.73 10.25
CA ALA A 243 -34.10 -28.51 10.73
C ALA A 243 -32.59 -28.70 10.95
N LEU A 244 -32.17 -29.83 11.52
CA LEU A 244 -30.75 -30.20 11.65
C LEU A 244 -30.07 -30.37 10.29
N GLN A 245 -30.72 -31.04 9.33
CA GLN A 245 -30.24 -31.18 7.96
C GLN A 245 -30.03 -29.80 7.30
N ASN A 246 -31.02 -28.92 7.39
CA ASN A 246 -30.95 -27.55 6.86
C ASN A 246 -29.83 -26.72 7.52
N ILE A 247 -29.61 -26.88 8.83
CA ILE A 247 -28.53 -26.21 9.56
C ILE A 247 -27.16 -26.67 9.05
N GLU A 248 -26.98 -27.97 8.78
CA GLU A 248 -25.72 -28.51 8.27
C GLU A 248 -25.45 -28.06 6.83
N ASP A 249 -26.48 -28.07 5.96
CA ASP A 249 -26.40 -27.52 4.60
C ASP A 249 -26.01 -26.02 4.62
N ILE A 250 -26.54 -25.25 5.58
CA ILE A 250 -26.18 -23.83 5.76
C ILE A 250 -24.72 -23.68 6.23
N LYS A 251 -24.22 -24.52 7.14
CA LYS A 251 -22.80 -24.52 7.54
C LYS A 251 -21.88 -24.82 6.36
N MET A 252 -22.20 -25.86 5.59
CA MET A 252 -21.43 -26.23 4.40
C MET A 252 -21.38 -25.08 3.40
N LYS A 253 -22.53 -24.48 3.04
CA LYS A 253 -22.57 -23.30 2.16
C LYS A 253 -21.82 -22.10 2.73
N ASN A 254 -21.85 -21.86 4.04
CA ASN A 254 -21.07 -20.80 4.66
C ASN A 254 -19.55 -21.04 4.57
N SER A 255 -19.08 -22.29 4.68
CA SER A 255 -17.67 -22.64 4.47
C SER A 255 -17.22 -22.47 3.01
N GLU A 256 -18.09 -22.79 2.05
CA GLU A 256 -17.87 -22.55 0.62
C GLU A 256 -17.79 -21.04 0.33
N ILE A 257 -18.75 -20.25 0.83
CA ILE A 257 -18.75 -18.79 0.74
C ILE A 257 -17.47 -18.19 1.34
N GLN A 258 -16.98 -18.70 2.46
CA GLN A 258 -15.74 -18.23 3.06
C GLN A 258 -14.52 -18.54 2.18
N SER A 259 -14.43 -19.75 1.64
CA SER A 259 -13.37 -20.18 0.71
C SER A 259 -13.37 -19.32 -0.57
N LEU A 260 -14.56 -18.99 -1.09
CA LEU A 260 -14.72 -18.13 -2.26
C LEU A 260 -14.31 -16.68 -1.98
N LYS A 261 -14.58 -16.14 -0.78
CA LYS A 261 -14.11 -14.81 -0.38
C LYS A 261 -12.59 -14.74 -0.31
N GLU A 262 -11.95 -15.72 0.31
CA GLU A 262 -10.49 -15.80 0.42
C GLU A 262 -9.82 -15.91 -0.96
N PHE A 263 -10.43 -16.66 -1.88
CA PHE A 263 -10.00 -16.72 -3.28
C PHE A 263 -10.16 -15.37 -4.01
N ILE A 264 -11.28 -14.66 -3.81
CA ILE A 264 -11.51 -13.32 -4.40
C ILE A 264 -10.47 -12.32 -3.87
N ASP A 265 -10.19 -12.32 -2.56
CA ASP A 265 -9.19 -11.43 -1.94
C ASP A 265 -7.77 -11.68 -2.48
N ASP A 266 -7.38 -12.94 -2.70
CA ASP A 266 -6.10 -13.31 -3.32
C ASP A 266 -6.02 -12.87 -4.80
N MET A 267 -7.11 -13.07 -5.56
CA MET A 267 -7.21 -12.61 -6.95
C MET A 267 -7.15 -11.08 -7.06
N GLN A 268 -7.78 -10.34 -6.14
CA GLN A 268 -7.70 -8.87 -6.10
C GLN A 268 -6.27 -8.39 -5.79
N LYS A 269 -5.57 -9.03 -4.85
CA LYS A 269 -4.16 -8.72 -4.56
C LYS A 269 -3.27 -8.97 -5.79
N LYS A 270 -3.45 -10.09 -6.47
CA LYS A 270 -2.73 -10.41 -7.73
C LYS A 270 -3.02 -9.39 -8.83
N PHE A 271 -4.26 -8.95 -8.97
CA PHE A 271 -4.66 -7.92 -9.92
C PHE A 271 -3.96 -6.59 -9.64
N GLN A 272 -3.95 -6.12 -8.39
CA GLN A 272 -3.24 -4.88 -8.00
C GLN A 272 -1.72 -4.94 -8.26
N VAL A 273 -1.10 -6.11 -8.06
CA VAL A 273 0.33 -6.32 -8.40
C VAL A 273 0.55 -6.21 -9.91
N LEU A 274 -0.34 -6.79 -10.73
CA LEU A 274 -0.25 -6.73 -12.19
C LEU A 274 -0.52 -5.31 -12.73
N GLU A 275 -1.50 -4.58 -12.18
CA GLU A 275 -1.73 -3.16 -12.53
C GLU A 275 -0.48 -2.31 -12.28
N LYS A 276 0.14 -2.48 -11.10
CA LYS A 276 1.39 -1.79 -10.80
C LYS A 276 2.51 -2.17 -11.76
N GLN A 277 2.69 -3.46 -12.07
CA GLN A 277 3.70 -3.93 -13.02
C GLN A 277 3.48 -3.38 -14.43
N ASN A 278 2.23 -3.28 -14.90
CA ASN A 278 1.92 -2.63 -16.16
C ASN A 278 2.29 -1.14 -16.12
N HIS A 279 1.93 -0.41 -15.08
CA HIS A 279 2.26 1.01 -14.98
C HIS A 279 3.79 1.25 -14.91
N ASP A 280 4.52 0.43 -14.15
CA ASP A 280 6.00 0.47 -14.11
C ASP A 280 6.62 0.18 -15.50
N LEU A 281 6.01 -0.72 -16.30
CA LEU A 281 6.43 -1.02 -17.68
C LEU A 281 6.08 0.10 -18.67
N GLU A 282 4.90 0.72 -18.56
CA GLU A 282 4.48 1.87 -19.38
C GLU A 282 5.45 3.04 -19.19
N ASN A 283 5.74 3.40 -17.94
CA ASN A 283 6.72 4.44 -17.59
C ASN A 283 8.13 4.11 -18.15
N TYR A 284 8.55 2.84 -18.11
CA TYR A 284 9.82 2.42 -18.68
C TYR A 284 9.83 2.53 -20.22
N ILE A 285 8.73 2.17 -20.90
CA ILE A 285 8.60 2.30 -22.36
C ILE A 285 8.65 3.78 -22.77
N GLU A 286 7.94 4.66 -22.07
CA GLU A 286 7.97 6.12 -22.32
C GLU A 286 9.39 6.68 -22.17
N TYR A 287 10.08 6.34 -21.08
CA TYR A 287 11.48 6.73 -20.86
C TYR A 287 12.42 6.25 -21.98
N GLN A 288 12.26 5.01 -22.46
CA GLN A 288 13.05 4.51 -23.59
C GLN A 288 12.71 5.21 -24.91
N GLN A 289 11.43 5.50 -25.16
CA GLN A 289 11.02 6.26 -26.34
C GLN A 289 11.63 7.67 -26.36
N GLU A 290 11.62 8.40 -25.24
CA GLU A 290 12.31 9.69 -25.14
C GLU A 290 13.81 9.57 -25.45
N ASN A 291 14.47 8.55 -24.91
CA ASN A 291 15.91 8.34 -25.14
C ASN A 291 16.22 8.05 -26.61
N TYR A 292 15.43 7.20 -27.27
CA TYR A 292 15.58 6.94 -28.70
C TYR A 292 15.28 8.18 -29.54
N GLN A 293 14.27 8.98 -29.20
CA GLN A 293 14.02 10.27 -29.87
C GLN A 293 15.20 11.23 -29.74
N LYS A 294 15.81 11.34 -28.55
CA LYS A 294 17.03 12.15 -28.32
C LYS A 294 18.22 11.63 -29.14
N GLN A 295 18.43 10.31 -29.20
CA GLN A 295 19.49 9.69 -30.02
C GLN A 295 19.27 9.94 -31.51
N ILE A 296 18.05 9.73 -32.03
CA ILE A 296 17.68 10.00 -33.43
C ILE A 296 17.88 11.48 -33.76
N SER A 297 17.49 12.40 -32.87
CA SER A 297 17.71 13.84 -33.07
C SER A 297 19.19 14.19 -33.17
N ASN A 298 20.03 13.62 -32.30
CA ASN A 298 21.48 13.86 -32.32
C ASN A 298 22.13 13.29 -33.58
N LEU A 299 21.84 12.04 -33.95
CA LEU A 299 22.33 11.42 -35.19
C LEU A 299 21.86 12.17 -36.44
N THR A 300 20.64 12.71 -36.43
CA THR A 300 20.13 13.54 -37.54
C THR A 300 20.91 14.86 -37.67
N LYS A 301 21.33 15.48 -36.56
CA LYS A 301 22.22 16.66 -36.60
C LYS A 301 23.59 16.30 -37.15
N GLU A 302 24.21 15.25 -36.63
CA GLU A 302 25.53 14.77 -37.07
C GLU A 302 25.54 14.43 -38.57
N ILE A 303 24.52 13.73 -39.08
CA ILE A 303 24.36 13.45 -40.52
C ILE A 303 24.24 14.75 -41.33
N ASN A 304 23.49 15.74 -40.86
CA ASN A 304 23.35 17.02 -41.55
C ASN A 304 24.66 17.84 -41.52
N GLU A 305 25.40 17.83 -40.42
CA GLU A 305 26.71 18.47 -40.30
C GLU A 305 27.72 17.84 -41.26
N ILE A 306 27.84 16.50 -41.29
CA ILE A 306 28.70 15.77 -42.22
C ILE A 306 28.29 16.05 -43.68
N LYS A 307 26.98 16.08 -43.98
CA LYS A 307 26.47 16.37 -45.32
C LYS A 307 26.83 17.80 -45.76
N ASN A 308 26.73 18.78 -44.86
CA ASN A 308 27.10 20.17 -45.15
C ASN A 308 28.61 20.30 -45.38
N GLN A 309 29.45 19.73 -44.50
CA GLN A 309 30.90 19.71 -44.66
C GLN A 309 31.33 19.07 -45.99
N ASN A 310 30.70 17.94 -46.37
CA ASN A 310 30.98 17.28 -47.63
C ASN A 310 30.54 18.12 -48.84
N GLN A 311 29.38 18.81 -48.75
CA GLN A 311 28.92 19.72 -49.81
C GLN A 311 29.86 20.94 -49.97
N GLU A 312 30.35 21.52 -48.87
CA GLU A 312 31.34 22.60 -48.87
C GLU A 312 32.65 22.14 -49.51
N SER A 313 33.13 20.94 -49.17
CA SER A 313 34.32 20.32 -49.76
C SER A 313 34.16 20.10 -51.28
N VAL A 314 33.02 19.53 -51.71
CA VAL A 314 32.71 19.36 -53.14
C VAL A 314 32.68 20.69 -53.88
N ASN A 315 32.06 21.73 -53.30
CA ASN A 315 32.03 23.08 -53.89
C ASN A 315 33.45 23.69 -53.98
N GLY A 316 34.29 23.46 -52.97
CA GLY A 316 35.70 23.85 -52.96
C GLY A 316 36.49 23.21 -54.10
N HIS A 317 36.43 21.88 -54.22
CA HIS A 317 37.09 21.16 -55.32
C HIS A 317 36.54 21.53 -56.70
N GLN A 318 35.24 21.79 -56.84
CA GLN A 318 34.65 22.25 -58.11
C GLN A 318 35.16 23.65 -58.49
N THR A 319 35.41 24.52 -57.50
CA THR A 319 36.02 25.85 -57.70
C THR A 319 37.49 25.72 -58.10
N GLU A 320 38.25 24.85 -57.42
CA GLU A 320 39.64 24.52 -57.73
C GLU A 320 39.80 23.98 -59.16
N ILE A 321 39.00 22.99 -59.55
CA ILE A 321 38.96 22.43 -60.91
C ILE A 321 38.67 23.51 -61.95
N SER A 322 37.76 24.44 -61.65
CA SER A 322 37.42 25.55 -62.55
C SER A 322 38.59 26.52 -62.72
N GLY A 323 39.31 26.84 -61.65
CA GLY A 323 40.53 27.64 -61.69
C GLY A 323 41.66 26.94 -62.47
N LEU A 324 41.91 25.66 -62.21
CA LEU A 324 42.89 24.85 -62.94
C LEU A 324 42.57 24.77 -64.44
N LYS A 325 41.28 24.60 -64.80
CA LYS A 325 40.83 24.60 -66.20
C LYS A 325 41.10 25.94 -66.87
N TYR A 326 40.76 27.05 -66.22
CA TYR A 326 41.05 28.40 -66.73
C TYR A 326 42.56 28.62 -66.93
N HIS A 327 43.40 28.19 -65.98
CA HIS A 327 44.85 28.25 -66.13
C HIS A 327 45.36 27.39 -67.29
N ALA A 328 44.85 26.16 -67.45
CA ALA A 328 45.21 25.29 -68.57
C ALA A 328 44.82 25.88 -69.93
N GLU A 329 43.65 26.50 -70.06
CA GLU A 329 43.21 27.20 -71.27
C GLU A 329 44.10 28.43 -71.57
N ASN A 330 44.48 29.20 -70.55
CA ASN A 330 45.40 30.34 -70.67
C ASN A 330 46.81 29.89 -71.10
N TYR A 331 47.35 28.83 -70.49
CA TYR A 331 48.63 28.24 -70.90
C TYR A 331 48.59 27.69 -72.31
N LYS A 332 47.49 27.03 -72.72
CA LYS A 332 47.31 26.58 -74.09
C LYS A 332 47.33 27.76 -75.06
N SER A 333 46.57 28.83 -74.80
CA SER A 333 46.57 30.02 -75.66
C SER A 333 47.95 30.68 -75.78
N LYS A 334 48.72 30.73 -74.69
CA LYS A 334 50.13 31.20 -74.71
C LYS A 334 51.03 30.28 -75.53
N PHE A 335 50.85 28.96 -75.41
CA PHE A 335 51.62 27.98 -76.18
C PHE A 335 51.31 28.04 -77.67
N ASP A 336 50.02 28.14 -78.04
CA ASP A 336 49.56 28.31 -79.42
C ASP A 336 50.13 29.62 -80.03
N HIS A 337 50.21 30.70 -79.23
CA HIS A 337 50.85 31.95 -79.65
C HIS A 337 52.36 31.79 -79.87
N LEU A 338 53.09 31.16 -78.92
CA LEU A 338 54.52 30.89 -79.05
C LEU A 338 54.85 29.99 -80.24
N LEU A 339 53.99 29.01 -80.57
CA LEU A 339 54.12 28.22 -81.81
C LEU A 339 53.97 29.07 -83.06
N SER A 340 53.04 30.03 -83.06
CA SER A 340 52.88 30.97 -84.19
C SER A 340 54.05 31.94 -84.32
N GLU A 341 54.63 32.39 -83.20
CA GLU A 341 55.87 33.19 -83.21
C GLU A 341 57.06 32.38 -83.72
N LEU A 342 57.23 31.13 -83.26
CA LEU A 342 58.27 30.22 -83.74
C LEU A 342 58.17 30.01 -85.25
N ALA A 343 56.98 29.70 -85.77
CA ALA A 343 56.76 29.56 -87.21
C ALA A 343 57.04 30.87 -87.99
N SER A 344 56.77 32.04 -87.40
CA SER A 344 57.15 33.32 -87.99
C SER A 344 58.67 33.50 -88.05
N TYR A 345 59.39 33.18 -86.97
CA TYR A 345 60.84 33.23 -86.94
C TYR A 345 61.51 32.21 -87.86
N GLU A 346 60.96 30.99 -88.00
CA GLU A 346 61.43 29.99 -88.97
C GLU A 346 61.29 30.50 -90.41
N ASN A 347 60.17 31.13 -90.76
CA ASN A 347 59.97 31.76 -92.06
C ASN A 347 60.92 32.95 -92.29
N GLN A 348 61.14 33.80 -91.28
CA GLN A 348 62.10 34.91 -91.35
C GLN A 348 63.54 34.39 -91.51
N LEU A 349 63.91 33.31 -90.82
CA LEU A 349 65.22 32.67 -90.95
C LEU A 349 65.41 32.05 -92.34
N ALA A 350 64.39 31.35 -92.87
CA ALA A 350 64.42 30.78 -94.22
C ALA A 350 64.55 31.88 -95.29
N TYR A 351 63.81 32.98 -95.15
CA TYR A 351 63.92 34.15 -96.03
C TYR A 351 65.29 34.82 -95.95
N THR A 352 65.82 35.01 -94.74
CA THR A 352 67.15 35.60 -94.52
C THR A 352 68.25 34.72 -95.08
N LYS A 353 68.11 33.39 -94.96
CA LYS A 353 69.01 32.42 -95.59
C LYS A 353 68.94 32.51 -97.11
N HIS A 354 67.75 32.55 -97.71
CA HIS A 354 67.59 32.74 -99.15
C HIS A 354 68.28 34.03 -99.64
N GLN A 355 68.10 35.16 -98.94
CA GLN A 355 68.81 36.40 -99.26
C GLN A 355 70.33 36.28 -99.14
N SER A 356 70.83 35.50 -98.17
CA SER A 356 72.25 35.22 -98.01
C SER A 356 72.78 34.38 -99.18
N ASP A 357 72.08 33.30 -99.52
CA ASP A 357 72.41 32.40 -100.63
C ASP A 357 72.35 33.15 -101.97
N GLU A 358 71.37 34.04 -102.19
CA GLU A 358 71.30 34.94 -103.36
C GLU A 358 72.50 35.90 -103.44
N ARG A 359 72.85 36.54 -102.31
CA ARG A 359 74.01 37.45 -102.25
C ARG A 359 75.33 36.71 -102.48
N GLU A 360 75.47 35.50 -101.95
CA GLU A 360 76.64 34.66 -102.19
C GLU A 360 76.75 34.28 -103.68
N ASN A 361 75.64 33.88 -104.32
CA ASN A 361 75.60 33.60 -105.75
C ASN A 361 75.96 34.83 -106.62
N ILE A 362 75.47 36.03 -106.25
CA ILE A 362 75.87 37.29 -106.91
C ILE A 362 77.37 37.51 -106.75
N LEU A 363 77.91 37.42 -105.53
CA LEU A 363 79.34 37.60 -105.28
C LEU A 363 80.22 36.55 -105.99
N ILE A 364 79.74 35.32 -106.15
CA ILE A 364 80.41 34.28 -106.95
C ILE A 364 80.44 34.67 -108.43
N ASN A 365 79.33 35.15 -108.99
CA ASN A 365 79.27 35.62 -110.37
C ASN A 365 80.17 36.84 -110.60
N ASP A 366 80.09 37.86 -109.74
CA ASP A 366 80.95 39.05 -109.80
C ASP A 366 82.44 38.66 -109.74
N ASN A 367 82.83 37.73 -108.86
CA ASN A 367 84.20 37.22 -108.80
C ASN A 367 84.60 36.44 -110.06
N ASN A 368 83.69 35.69 -110.67
CA ASN A 368 83.97 34.99 -111.93
C ASN A 368 84.12 35.97 -113.11
N GLU A 369 83.32 37.03 -113.17
CA GLU A 369 83.46 38.11 -114.16
C GLU A 369 84.79 38.86 -113.97
N LEU A 370 85.09 39.29 -112.73
CA LEU A 370 86.37 39.93 -112.39
C LEU A 370 87.57 39.02 -112.71
N ARG A 371 87.48 37.72 -112.43
CA ARG A 371 88.51 36.75 -112.80
C ARG A 371 88.66 36.65 -114.32
N THR A 372 87.56 36.59 -115.06
CA THR A 372 87.58 36.54 -116.53
C THR A 372 88.22 37.81 -117.11
N GLU A 373 87.93 38.96 -116.51
CA GLU A 373 88.55 40.25 -116.88
C GLU A 373 90.04 40.30 -116.51
N VAL A 374 90.45 39.77 -115.35
CA VAL A 374 91.87 39.61 -115.00
C VAL A 374 92.59 38.67 -115.98
N GLU A 375 91.96 37.58 -116.42
CA GLU A 375 92.52 36.71 -117.46
C GLU A 375 92.55 37.37 -118.86
N ARG A 376 91.59 38.28 -119.16
CA ARG A 376 91.57 39.09 -120.38
C ARG A 376 92.70 40.13 -120.37
N LEU A 377 92.85 40.85 -119.25
CA LEU A 377 93.94 41.81 -119.02
C LEU A 377 95.30 41.11 -118.98
N GLY A 378 95.41 39.92 -118.40
CA GLY A 378 96.62 39.09 -118.42
C GLY A 378 97.01 38.69 -119.85
N ARG A 379 96.04 38.27 -120.67
CA ARG A 379 96.25 38.01 -122.12
C ARG A 379 96.65 39.28 -122.88
N PHE A 380 96.05 40.44 -122.56
CA PHE A 380 96.39 41.72 -123.17
C PHE A 380 97.80 42.19 -122.79
N ILE A 381 98.19 42.09 -121.51
CA ILE A 381 99.54 42.38 -121.01
C ILE A 381 100.56 41.42 -121.63
N PHE A 382 100.22 40.14 -121.81
CA PHE A 382 101.08 39.18 -122.53
C PHE A 382 101.23 39.55 -124.01
N GLY A 383 100.16 40.01 -124.67
CA GLY A 383 100.19 40.58 -126.01
C GLY A 383 101.13 41.77 -126.12
N LEU A 384 100.93 42.78 -125.27
CA LEU A 384 101.82 43.96 -125.18
C LEU A 384 103.27 43.58 -124.85
N LYS A 385 103.49 42.59 -123.98
CA LYS A 385 104.83 42.10 -123.68
C LYS A 385 105.49 41.44 -124.88
N ASN A 386 104.75 40.64 -125.66
CA ASN A 386 105.25 40.09 -126.92
C ASN A 386 105.51 41.19 -127.96
N GLU A 387 104.69 42.24 -128.03
CA GLU A 387 104.96 43.41 -128.88
C GLU A 387 106.21 44.16 -128.43
N ILE A 388 106.42 44.33 -127.12
CA ILE A 388 107.64 44.93 -126.55
C ILE A 388 108.86 44.03 -126.85
N ASP A 389 108.76 42.71 -126.68
CA ASP A 389 109.85 41.77 -126.99
C ASP A 389 110.15 41.75 -128.51
N LEU A 390 109.14 41.88 -129.37
CA LEU A 390 109.29 42.02 -130.82
C LEU A 390 109.90 43.38 -131.21
N MET A 391 109.48 44.47 -130.58
CA MET A 391 110.05 45.80 -130.76
C MET A 391 111.50 45.83 -130.27
N GLN A 392 111.82 45.20 -129.14
CA GLN A 392 113.17 45.07 -128.62
C GLN A 392 114.04 44.26 -129.57
N ARG A 393 113.58 43.09 -130.05
CA ARG A 393 114.29 42.33 -131.10
C ARG A 393 114.46 43.11 -132.40
N ALA A 394 113.48 43.93 -132.80
CA ALA A 394 113.60 44.80 -133.96
C ALA A 394 114.63 45.92 -133.74
N LEU A 395 114.73 46.44 -132.51
CA LEU A 395 115.72 47.43 -132.09
C LEU A 395 117.12 46.81 -132.03
N ASP A 396 117.25 45.59 -131.52
CA ASP A 396 118.49 44.81 -131.51
C ASP A 396 118.94 44.46 -132.93
N MET A 397 118.03 44.02 -133.82
CA MET A 397 118.34 43.82 -135.24
C MET A 397 118.70 45.11 -135.98
N LYS A 398 118.14 46.25 -135.57
CA LYS A 398 118.51 47.58 -136.08
C LYS A 398 119.91 47.99 -135.62
N ASN A 399 120.31 47.59 -134.40
CA ASN A 399 121.66 47.82 -133.85
C ASN A 399 122.71 46.85 -134.43
N ILE A 400 122.31 45.65 -134.86
CA ILE A 400 123.22 44.63 -135.43
C ILE A 400 123.56 44.90 -136.92
N ARG A 401 122.89 45.85 -137.59
CA ARG A 401 123.22 46.28 -138.98
C ARG A 401 124.09 47.55 -139.09
N LYS A 402 125.21 47.54 -138.34
CA LYS A 402 126.49 48.27 -138.59
C LYS A 402 126.48 49.83 -138.47
N PRO A 403 127.61 50.46 -138.05
CA PRO A 403 128.89 50.41 -138.78
C PRO A 403 130.16 50.13 -137.96
N GLU A 404 130.71 48.92 -138.08
CA GLU A 404 132.15 48.65 -137.94
C GLU A 404 132.91 49.19 -139.17
N ASN A 405 132.86 50.49 -139.43
CA ASN A 405 133.58 51.10 -140.56
C ASN A 405 134.18 52.48 -140.23
N LYS A 406 134.30 52.83 -138.95
CA LYS A 406 134.93 54.08 -138.49
C LYS A 406 136.35 53.87 -137.94
N ASP A 407 136.64 52.69 -137.38
CA ASP A 407 137.93 52.44 -136.74
C ASP A 407 139.08 52.21 -137.75
N ASN A 408 138.77 51.77 -138.98
CA ASN A 408 139.74 51.71 -140.07
C ASN A 408 140.06 53.09 -140.70
N GLU A 409 139.13 54.05 -140.69
CA GLU A 409 139.40 55.44 -141.11
C GLU A 409 140.31 56.16 -140.10
N ILE A 410 140.13 55.91 -138.80
CA ILE A 410 140.95 56.52 -137.74
C ILE A 410 142.40 56.02 -137.82
N ALA A 411 142.62 54.73 -138.11
CA ALA A 411 143.97 54.17 -138.30
C ALA A 411 144.71 54.79 -139.50
N GLN A 412 144.02 54.98 -140.64
CA GLN A 412 144.63 55.56 -141.85
C GLN A 412 144.90 57.07 -141.71
N LEU A 413 144.08 57.80 -140.96
CA LEU A 413 144.35 59.22 -140.64
C LEU A 413 145.57 59.39 -139.73
N HIS A 414 145.79 58.49 -138.75
CA HIS A 414 147.00 58.51 -137.92
C HIS A 414 148.29 58.24 -138.72
N GLU A 415 148.26 57.37 -139.73
CA GLU A 415 149.42 57.14 -140.62
C GLU A 415 149.72 58.36 -141.52
N LEU A 416 148.68 59.08 -141.97
CA LEU A 416 148.84 60.28 -142.80
C LEU A 416 149.44 61.45 -142.01
N VAL A 417 149.02 61.64 -140.74
CA VAL A 417 149.58 62.66 -139.83
C VAL A 417 151.06 62.39 -139.56
N ALA A 418 151.44 61.14 -139.30
CA ALA A 418 152.84 60.78 -139.07
C ALA A 418 153.76 61.10 -140.28
N LYS A 419 153.27 60.91 -141.52
CA LYS A 419 154.00 61.29 -142.74
C LYS A 419 154.18 62.81 -142.86
N LEU A 420 153.13 63.59 -142.62
CA LEU A 420 153.19 65.07 -142.67
C LEU A 420 154.11 65.65 -141.59
N GLU A 421 154.17 65.04 -140.40
CA GLU A 421 155.16 65.42 -139.38
C GLU A 421 156.60 65.13 -139.80
N THR A 422 156.87 64.04 -140.52
CA THR A 422 158.22 63.77 -141.04
C THR A 422 158.66 64.75 -142.14
N GLU A 423 157.77 65.15 -143.05
CA GLU A 423 158.07 66.14 -144.09
C GLU A 423 158.24 67.56 -143.53
N SER A 424 157.40 67.95 -142.57
CA SER A 424 157.52 69.22 -141.84
C SER A 424 158.89 69.36 -141.14
N ASN A 425 159.34 68.28 -140.48
CA ASN A 425 160.65 68.25 -139.84
C ASN A 425 161.84 68.26 -140.82
N GLN A 426 161.68 67.76 -142.05
CA GLN A 426 162.68 67.92 -143.11
C GLN A 426 162.75 69.35 -143.64
N LEU A 427 161.61 70.02 -143.85
CA LEU A 427 161.54 71.43 -144.26
C LEU A 427 162.17 72.38 -143.22
N ILE A 428 162.01 72.09 -141.92
CA ILE A 428 162.66 72.85 -140.84
C ILE A 428 164.19 72.69 -140.85
N ARG A 429 164.72 71.54 -141.31
CA ARG A 429 166.18 71.34 -141.47
C ARG A 429 166.74 72.11 -142.66
N THR A 430 166.14 72.00 -143.85
CA THR A 430 166.62 72.72 -145.05
C THR A 430 166.53 74.24 -144.89
N ASN A 431 165.51 74.76 -144.19
CA ASN A 431 165.40 76.21 -143.91
C ASN A 431 166.48 76.72 -142.91
N LYS A 432 166.97 75.86 -142.01
CA LYS A 432 168.13 76.20 -141.14
C LYS A 432 169.45 76.24 -141.93
N GLU A 433 169.62 75.34 -142.90
CA GLU A 433 170.79 75.34 -143.78
C GLU A 433 170.82 76.56 -144.73
N LEU A 434 169.66 76.97 -145.25
CA LEU A 434 169.53 78.15 -146.10
C LEU A 434 169.95 79.44 -145.36
N ASN A 435 169.51 79.61 -144.10
CA ASN A 435 169.89 80.75 -143.27
C ASN A 435 171.38 80.78 -142.92
N SER A 436 172.00 79.61 -142.68
CA SER A 436 173.45 79.46 -142.50
C SER A 436 174.26 79.91 -143.73
N LEU A 437 173.76 79.60 -144.93
CA LEU A 437 174.37 80.05 -146.20
C LEU A 437 174.20 81.55 -146.43
N ASN A 438 173.04 82.11 -146.11
CA ASN A 438 172.77 83.54 -146.28
C ASN A 438 173.68 84.41 -145.39
N LEU A 439 173.88 84.00 -144.13
CA LEU A 439 174.79 84.67 -143.18
C LEU A 439 176.26 84.69 -143.65
N LYS A 440 176.71 83.63 -144.34
CA LYS A 440 178.05 83.56 -144.96
C LYS A 440 178.20 84.51 -146.16
N LEU A 441 177.11 84.89 -146.80
CA LEU A 441 177.08 85.78 -147.96
C LEU A 441 177.17 87.25 -147.53
N GLU A 442 176.44 87.64 -146.48
CA GLU A 442 176.54 88.97 -145.86
C GLU A 442 177.93 89.25 -145.29
N LEU A 443 178.55 88.29 -144.59
CA LEU A 443 179.91 88.43 -144.05
C LEU A 443 180.97 88.69 -145.13
N LYS A 444 180.81 88.15 -146.36
CA LYS A 444 181.70 88.45 -147.49
C LYS A 444 181.44 89.84 -148.08
N LEU A 445 180.19 90.28 -148.14
CA LEU A 445 179.81 91.63 -148.58
C LEU A 445 180.31 92.73 -147.60
N ALA A 446 180.30 92.46 -146.30
CA ALA A 446 180.88 93.37 -145.29
C ALA A 446 182.40 93.55 -145.50
N LYS A 447 183.12 92.46 -145.78
CA LYS A 447 184.58 92.50 -145.99
C LYS A 447 184.99 93.27 -147.26
N ALA A 448 184.11 93.33 -148.27
CA ALA A 448 184.31 94.14 -149.48
C ALA A 448 184.13 95.66 -149.26
N LYS A 449 183.40 96.08 -148.22
CA LYS A 449 183.20 97.51 -147.89
C LYS A 449 184.33 98.09 -147.02
N TYR A 450 184.96 97.30 -146.15
CA TYR A 450 185.97 97.80 -145.21
C TYR A 450 187.31 98.21 -145.88
N MET A 451 187.71 97.55 -146.98
CA MET A 451 188.96 97.88 -147.69
C MET A 451 188.84 99.09 -148.65
N LYS A 452 187.67 99.75 -148.73
CA LYS A 452 187.39 100.78 -149.73
C LYS A 452 187.33 102.23 -149.19
N SER A 453 187.67 102.46 -147.92
CA SER A 453 187.49 103.78 -147.26
C SER A 453 188.70 104.32 -146.46
N LEU A 454 189.87 103.68 -146.50
CA LEU A 454 191.08 104.14 -145.77
C LEU A 454 192.18 104.74 -146.68
N LYS A 455 191.75 105.58 -147.63
CA LYS A 455 192.47 106.66 -148.36
C LYS A 455 191.36 107.52 -148.99
N ALA A 456 191.25 108.85 -148.87
CA ALA A 456 191.85 109.93 -148.06
C ALA A 456 190.76 111.07 -148.01
N THR A 457 190.76 112.12 -147.18
CA THR A 457 191.79 113.19 -147.06
C THR A 457 191.57 114.11 -145.84
N ARG A 458 192.65 114.40 -145.10
CA ARG A 458 193.12 115.77 -144.78
C ARG A 458 194.52 115.65 -144.18
N SER A 459 195.45 116.50 -144.58
CA SER A 459 196.78 116.60 -143.98
C SER A 459 197.13 118.06 -143.74
N GLU A 460 197.70 118.36 -142.59
CA GLU A 460 198.26 119.69 -142.30
C GLU A 460 199.73 119.58 -141.90
N LYS A 461 200.56 119.37 -142.93
CA LYS A 461 201.88 119.97 -143.02
C LYS A 461 202.19 120.27 -144.50
N LYS A 462 201.77 121.48 -144.91
CA LYS A 462 202.21 122.32 -146.07
C LYS A 462 202.58 121.62 -147.40
N ILE A 463 201.86 121.98 -148.48
CA ILE A 463 202.40 122.69 -149.66
C ILE A 463 201.24 123.28 -150.52
N LYS A 464 201.58 124.18 -151.45
CA LYS A 464 200.69 125.13 -152.17
C LYS A 464 200.02 124.51 -153.46
N PRO A 465 199.89 125.20 -154.63
CA PRO A 465 198.60 125.67 -155.13
C PRO A 465 198.22 125.19 -156.56
N ARG A 466 197.14 125.77 -157.11
CA ARG A 466 196.78 125.98 -158.54
C ARG A 466 195.75 125.05 -159.22
N LYS A 467 195.15 125.72 -160.24
CA LYS A 467 194.38 125.27 -161.40
C LYS A 467 194.80 123.91 -161.96
#